data_AF-A0A2W7R891-F1
#
_entry.id   AF-A0A2W7R891-F1
#
_cell.length_a   1.000
_cell.length_b   1.000
_cell.length_c   1.000
_cell.angle_alpha   90.00
_cell.angle_beta   90.00
_cell.angle_gamma   90.00
#
_symmetry.space_group_name_H-M   'P 1'
#
loop_
_entity.id
_entity.type
_entity.pdbx_description
1 polymer ?
#
loop_
_entity_poly.entity_id
_entity_poly.type
_entity_poly.pdbx_seq_one_letter_code
_entity_poly.pdbx_strand_id
1 'polypeptide(L)' 'MNWKKIIRFKVGEVPWEVPLNILVLMGVITLILMSVGAYLGFQFGSG' A
#
# COMPACT_ATOMS: atom_id res chain seq x y z
N MET A 1 10.61 -3.67 -16.77
CA MET A 1 9.70 -4.23 -15.73
C MET A 1 8.28 -4.16 -16.28
N ASN A 2 7.55 -5.27 -16.32
CA ASN A 2 6.22 -5.31 -16.95
C ASN A 2 5.16 -4.83 -15.93
N TRP A 3 4.98 -3.52 -15.82
CA TRP A 3 4.14 -2.86 -14.80
C TRP A 3 2.65 -3.21 -14.86
N LYS A 4 2.17 -3.74 -16.00
CA LYS A 4 0.79 -4.20 -16.19
C LYS A 4 0.61 -5.69 -15.92
N LYS A 5 1.64 -6.38 -15.40
CA LYS A 5 1.54 -7.81 -15.07
C LYS A 5 0.42 -8.00 -14.04
N ILE A 6 -0.57 -8.81 -14.38
CA ILE A 6 -1.67 -9.17 -13.48
C ILE A 6 -1.12 -10.17 -12.47
N ILE A 7 -1.24 -9.84 -11.19
CA ILE A 7 -0.90 -10.71 -10.07
C ILE A 7 -2.21 -11.31 -9.56
N ARG A 8 -2.23 -12.64 -9.52
CA ARG A 8 -3.36 -13.41 -9.02
C ARG A 8 -2.98 -14.01 -7.68
N PHE A 9 -3.79 -13.77 -6.67
CA PHE A 9 -3.61 -14.34 -5.34
C PHE A 9 -4.98 -14.66 -4.73
N LYS A 10 -5.01 -15.55 -3.75
CA LYS A 10 -6.24 -15.91 -3.05
C LYS A 10 -6.21 -15.31 -1.65
N VAL A 11 -7.30 -14.69 -1.24
CA VAL A 11 -7.52 -14.27 0.15
C VAL A 11 -8.71 -15.09 0.65
N GLY A 12 -8.42 -16.09 1.49
CA GLY A 12 -9.40 -17.13 1.81
C GLY A 12 -9.81 -17.92 0.57
N GLU A 13 -11.10 -17.99 0.29
CA GLU A 13 -11.66 -18.68 -0.88
C GLU A 13 -11.84 -17.77 -2.09
N VAL A 14 -11.63 -16.45 -1.95
CA VAL A 14 -11.86 -15.49 -3.02
C VAL A 14 -10.60 -15.34 -3.88
N PRO A 15 -10.67 -15.64 -5.20
CA PRO A 15 -9.58 -15.34 -6.12
C PRO A 15 -9.57 -13.85 -6.45
N TRP A 16 -8.44 -13.20 -6.18
CA TRP A 16 -8.20 -11.79 -6.49
C TRP A 16 -7.23 -11.66 -7.65
N GLU A 17 -7.58 -10.79 -8.60
CA GLU A 17 -6.71 -10.42 -9.72
C GLU A 17 -6.42 -8.92 -9.65
N VAL A 18 -5.16 -8.57 -9.40
CA VAL A 18 -4.76 -7.17 -9.24
C VAL A 18 -3.53 -6.87 -10.12
N PRO A 19 -3.58 -5.81 -10.94
CA PRO A 19 -2.41 -5.31 -11.67
C PRO A 19 -1.26 -4.91 -10.74
N LEU A 20 -0.01 -5.25 -11.11
CA LEU A 20 1.19 -4.95 -10.32
C LEU A 20 1.34 -3.45 -10.00
N ASN A 21 1.04 -2.57 -10.95
CA ASN A 21 1.08 -1.11 -10.72
C ASN A 21 0.11 -0.66 -9.61
N ILE A 22 -1.07 -1.29 -9.49
CA ILE A 22 -2.04 -0.96 -8.44
C ILE A 22 -1.53 -1.43 -7.08
N LEU A 23 -0.98 -2.64 -7.00
CA LEU A 23 -0.38 -3.15 -5.76
C LEU A 23 0.78 -2.27 -5.28
N VAL A 24 1.65 -1.85 -6.20
CA VAL A 24 2.75 -0.93 -5.87
C VAL A 24 2.22 0.42 -5.42
N LEU A 25 1.21 0.97 -6.11
CA LEU A 25 0.58 2.24 -5.73
C LEU A 25 0.00 2.18 -4.30
N MET A 26 -0.74 1.12 -3.98
CA MET A 26 -1.29 0.92 -2.63
C MET A 26 -0.20 0.81 -1.57
N GLY A 27 0.87 0.06 -1.85
CA GLY A 27 2.02 -0.05 -0.94
C GLY A 27 2.70 1.29 -0.68
N VAL A 28 2.94 2.06 -1.74
CA VAL A 28 3.57 3.40 -1.64
C VAL A 28 2.69 4.37 -0.85
N ILE A 29 1.38 4.44 -1.15
CA ILE A 29 0.46 5.33 -0.43
C ILE A 29 0.40 4.96 1.05
N THR A 30 0.35 3.66 1.36
CA THR A 30 0.35 3.18 2.75
C THR A 30 1.60 3.66 3.50
N LEU A 31 2.78 3.50 2.89
CA LEU A 31 4.03 3.97 3.50
C LEU A 31 4.04 5.48 3.70
N ILE A 32 3.59 6.26 2.71
CA ILE A 32 3.50 7.72 2.83
C ILE A 32 2.58 8.10 3.99
N LEU A 33 1.39 7.51 4.07
CA LEU A 33 0.45 7.79 5.15
C LEU A 33 1.00 7.40 6.53
N MET A 34 1.69 6.26 6.64
CA MET A 34 2.34 5.84 7.89
C MET A 34 3.45 6.81 8.29
N SER A 35 4.32 7.21 7.37
CA SER A 35 5.41 8.15 7.65
C SER A 35 4.89 9.54 8.01
N VAL A 36 3.91 10.05 7.26
CA VAL A 36 3.28 11.35 7.55
C VAL A 36 2.55 11.30 8.90
N GLY A 37 1.78 10.25 9.15
CA GLY A 37 1.09 10.05 10.43
C GLY A 37 2.06 9.97 11.60
N ALA A 38 3.17 9.25 11.47
CA ALA A 38 4.21 9.18 12.50
C ALA A 38 4.88 10.54 12.74
N TYR A 39 5.19 11.29 11.69
CA TYR A 39 5.78 12.63 11.80
C TYR A 39 4.83 13.62 12.48
N LEU A 40 3.57 13.67 12.05
CA LEU A 40 2.56 14.54 12.65
C LEU A 40 2.27 14.11 14.09
N GLY A 41 2.19 12.81 14.36
CA GLY A 41 2.01 12.26 15.70
C GLY A 41 3.17 12.62 16.64
N PHE A 42 4.41 12.59 16.16
CA PHE A 42 5.56 13.07 16.92
C PHE A 42 5.48 14.57 17.16
N GLN A 43 5.22 15.36 16.12
CA GLN A 43 5.26 16.82 16.20
C GLN A 43 4.12 17.42 17.05
N PHE A 44 2.94 16.84 17.01
CA PHE A 44 1.76 17.34 17.73
C PHE A 44 1.46 16.56 19.01
N GLY A 45 2.00 15.35 19.18
CA GLY A 45 1.79 14.51 20.36
C GLY A 45 2.85 14.67 21.45
N SER A 46 3.96 15.36 21.17
CA SER A 46 5.02 15.66 22.15
C SER A 46 4.80 16.98 22.92
N GLY A 47 3.59 17.53 22.86
CA GLY A 47 3.18 18.75 23.58
C GLY A 47 2.60 18.47 24.96
#